data_AF-A0A1J4SN56-F1
#
_entry.id   AF-A0A1J4SN56-F1
#
_cell.length_a   1.000
_cell.length_b   1.000
_cell.length_c   1.000
_cell.angle_alpha   90.00
_cell.angle_beta   90.00
_cell.angle_gamma   90.00
#
_symmetry.space_group_name_H-M   'P 1'
#
loop_
_entity.id
_entity.type
_entity.pdbx_description
1 polymer ?
#
loop_
_entity_poly.entity_id
_entity_poly.type
_entity_poly.pdbx_seq_one_letter_code
_entity_poly.pdbx_strand_id
1 'polypeptide(L)'
;MTNDLPQHSSGRDRLSGVFSQKKIAKIGTGTTARKTELTAYFLVEESEAGVIFVQALAANDVPFGPKTEITREDLLENYLPEPQKTLSRTMASLSPTDLEIQKAVARGDKFRKRGESFTAEFEYKKALQLDMGNVRANFGIGLCYIERGEREKAGEVFERLVQLDAAFEDEHKHLFNEFGISLRKAGMHDQALDYYQRALELSPQDENLHYNMARAALDKGDPQSAARHLTACLKLNPQHEEARRFVEYLKRKQYNGA
;
A
#
# COMPACT_ATOMS: atom_id res chain seq x y z
N MET A 1 12.10 67.68 1.29
CA MET A 1 10.87 66.88 1.32
C MET A 1 11.06 65.74 0.33
N THR A 2 11.67 64.66 0.80
CA THR A 2 11.94 63.44 0.02
C THR A 2 10.69 62.56 0.08
N ASN A 3 10.12 62.32 -1.09
CA ASN A 3 8.93 61.51 -1.27
C ASN A 3 9.40 60.09 -1.64
N ASP A 4 9.54 59.22 -0.65
CA ASP A 4 9.90 57.82 -0.85
C ASP A 4 8.68 57.03 -1.34
N LEU A 5 8.83 56.44 -2.53
CA LEU A 5 7.87 55.51 -3.12
C LEU A 5 7.78 54.22 -2.27
N PRO A 6 6.58 53.64 -2.11
CA PRO A 6 6.41 52.38 -1.40
C PRO A 6 7.07 51.24 -2.19
N GLN A 7 8.02 50.55 -1.54
CA GLN A 7 8.60 49.32 -2.06
C GLN A 7 7.55 48.21 -2.06
N HIS A 8 7.09 47.83 -3.25
CA HIS A 8 6.31 46.61 -3.45
C HIS A 8 7.23 45.39 -3.21
N SER A 9 7.08 44.72 -2.07
CA SER A 9 7.61 43.36 -1.89
C SER A 9 6.75 42.38 -2.71
N SER A 10 7.19 42.07 -3.92
CA SER A 10 6.63 40.97 -4.70
C SER A 10 6.95 39.65 -3.98
N GLY A 11 5.95 39.05 -3.34
CA GLY A 11 6.06 37.67 -2.83
C GLY A 11 6.28 36.74 -4.02
N ARG A 12 7.52 36.32 -4.25
CA ARG A 12 7.85 35.30 -5.24
C ARG A 12 7.35 33.97 -4.67
N ASP A 13 6.47 33.28 -5.40
CA ASP A 13 6.08 31.91 -5.03
C ASP A 13 7.35 31.06 -4.95
N ARG A 14 7.61 30.50 -3.77
CA ARG A 14 8.83 29.73 -3.49
C ARG A 14 8.77 28.41 -4.26
N LEU A 15 9.89 28.01 -4.85
CA LEU A 15 9.94 26.78 -5.63
C LEU A 15 9.77 25.55 -4.73
N SER A 16 8.74 24.74 -5.00
CA SER A 16 8.54 23.43 -4.38
C SER A 16 7.86 22.48 -5.37
N GLY A 17 8.36 21.25 -5.49
CA GLY A 17 7.75 20.25 -6.38
C GLY A 17 8.56 18.97 -6.57
N VAL A 18 8.00 18.04 -7.33
CA VAL A 18 8.69 16.82 -7.77
C VAL A 18 9.40 17.08 -9.08
N PHE A 19 10.65 16.64 -9.14
CA PHE A 19 11.48 16.68 -10.33
C PHE A 19 12.05 15.30 -10.61
N SER A 20 12.38 15.03 -11.87
CA SER A 20 13.05 13.79 -12.28
C SER A 20 14.41 14.07 -12.91
N GLN A 21 15.32 13.12 -12.76
CA GLN A 21 16.61 13.08 -13.44
C GLN A 21 16.75 11.74 -14.15
N LYS A 22 17.03 11.79 -15.46
CA LYS A 22 17.29 10.61 -16.28
C LYS A 22 18.76 10.23 -16.19
N LYS A 23 19.05 8.99 -15.81
CA LYS A 23 20.40 8.41 -15.78
C LYS A 23 20.49 7.25 -16.76
N ILE A 24 21.51 7.25 -17.59
CA ILE A 24 21.80 6.13 -18.50
C ILE A 24 22.66 5.12 -17.73
N ALA A 25 22.09 3.97 -17.39
CA ALA A 25 22.82 2.86 -16.80
C ALA A 25 23.20 1.84 -17.86
N LYS A 26 24.45 1.40 -17.87
CA LYS A 26 24.92 0.27 -18.68
C LYS A 26 24.80 -0.99 -17.84
N ILE A 27 23.84 -1.86 -18.17
CA ILE A 27 23.59 -3.10 -17.43
C ILE A 27 24.14 -4.29 -18.24
N GLY A 28 24.99 -5.10 -17.60
CA GLY A 28 25.69 -6.25 -18.21
C GLY A 28 27.17 -6.00 -18.49
N THR A 29 27.95 -7.07 -18.63
CA THR A 29 29.37 -7.04 -19.00
C THR A 29 29.59 -7.70 -20.36
N GLY A 30 30.48 -7.14 -21.19
CA GLY A 30 30.76 -7.64 -22.54
C GLY A 30 29.87 -7.08 -23.65
N THR A 31 29.74 -7.81 -24.76
CA THR A 31 28.99 -7.42 -25.98
C THR A 31 27.47 -7.39 -25.80
N THR A 32 26.96 -7.91 -24.68
CA THR A 32 25.52 -7.95 -24.32
C THR A 32 25.09 -6.77 -23.44
N ALA A 33 25.98 -5.82 -23.15
CA ALA A 33 25.66 -4.69 -22.29
C ALA A 33 24.63 -3.75 -22.92
N ARG A 34 23.47 -3.62 -22.27
CA ARG A 34 22.35 -2.78 -22.73
C ARG A 34 22.38 -1.44 -21.99
N LYS A 35 22.20 -0.34 -22.72
CA LYS A 35 21.94 0.98 -22.13
C LYS A 35 20.46 1.03 -21.76
N THR A 36 20.18 1.19 -20.47
CA THR A 36 18.82 1.36 -19.93
C THR A 36 18.73 2.74 -19.31
N GLU A 37 17.73 3.51 -19.71
CA GLU A 37 17.41 4.79 -19.08
C GLU A 37 16.66 4.52 -17.77
N LEU A 38 17.23 4.96 -16.65
CA LEU A 38 16.62 4.93 -15.33
C LEU A 38 16.19 6.34 -14.98
N THR A 39 14.93 6.50 -14.55
CA THR A 39 14.42 7.79 -14.06
C THR A 39 14.44 7.78 -12.54
N ALA A 40 15.15 8.72 -11.92
CA ALA A 40 15.15 8.95 -10.49
C ALA A 40 14.32 10.21 -10.17
N TYR A 41 13.53 10.17 -9.10
CA TYR A 41 12.68 11.28 -8.69
C TYR A 41 13.25 11.97 -7.45
N PHE A 42 13.03 13.28 -7.35
CA PHE A 42 13.55 14.14 -6.28
C PHE A 42 12.47 15.14 -5.85
N LEU A 43 12.38 15.36 -4.55
CA LEU A 43 11.70 16.52 -3.97
C LEU A 43 12.66 17.71 -4.01
N VAL A 44 12.20 18.83 -4.56
CA VAL A 44 12.94 20.09 -4.64
C VAL A 44 12.23 21.13 -3.79
N GLU A 45 12.97 21.81 -2.92
CA GLU A 45 12.44 22.86 -2.03
C GLU A 45 13.39 24.06 -1.95
N GLU A 46 12.84 25.27 -1.99
CA GLU A 46 13.58 26.52 -1.81
C GLU A 46 13.39 27.11 -0.40
N SER A 47 14.49 27.35 0.30
CA SER A 47 14.50 27.95 1.64
C SER A 47 14.15 29.45 1.62
N GLU A 48 13.95 30.05 2.79
CA GLU A 48 13.68 31.49 2.92
C GLU A 48 14.87 32.35 2.47
N ALA A 49 16.07 31.79 2.55
CA ALA A 49 17.30 32.39 2.06
C ALA A 49 17.53 32.17 0.56
N GLY A 50 16.60 31.53 -0.16
CA GLY A 50 16.71 31.24 -1.60
C GLY A 50 17.59 30.04 -1.96
N VAL A 51 17.96 29.22 -0.96
CA VAL A 51 18.79 28.02 -1.15
C VAL A 51 17.91 26.87 -1.62
N ILE A 52 18.31 26.18 -2.69
CA ILE A 52 17.56 25.07 -3.28
C ILE A 52 18.12 23.75 -2.74
N PHE A 53 17.24 22.93 -2.18
CA PHE A 53 17.56 21.59 -1.71
C PHE A 53 16.87 20.53 -2.57
N VAL A 54 17.58 19.44 -2.82
CA VAL A 54 17.04 18.22 -3.43
C VAL A 54 17.14 17.04 -2.48
N GLN A 55 16.13 16.17 -2.52
CA GLN A 55 16.11 14.93 -1.76
C GLN A 55 15.50 13.82 -2.61
N ALA A 56 16.14 12.64 -2.67
CA ALA A 56 15.67 11.54 -3.51
C ALA A 56 14.32 11.01 -3.03
N LEU A 57 13.45 10.59 -3.95
CA LEU A 57 12.13 10.02 -3.68
C LEU A 57 12.13 8.51 -3.92
N ALA A 58 11.58 7.75 -2.99
CA ALA A 58 11.33 6.33 -3.14
C ALA A 58 10.12 6.08 -4.08
N ALA A 59 9.89 4.83 -4.46
CA ALA A 59 8.80 4.45 -5.38
C ALA A 59 7.39 4.82 -4.86
N ASN A 60 7.24 4.98 -3.54
CA ASN A 60 6.03 5.44 -2.86
C ASN A 60 6.00 6.96 -2.62
N ASP A 61 6.83 7.72 -3.34
CA ASP A 61 6.90 9.18 -3.28
C ASP A 61 7.30 9.75 -1.91
N VAL A 62 8.01 8.95 -1.11
CA VAL A 62 8.58 9.36 0.18
C VAL A 62 10.04 9.80 0.01
N PRO A 63 10.43 11.01 0.47
CA PRO A 63 11.82 11.45 0.48
C PRO A 63 12.72 10.56 1.36
N PHE A 64 13.91 10.24 0.87
CA PHE A 64 14.91 9.46 1.58
C PHE A 64 16.33 10.02 1.35
N GLY A 65 17.23 9.71 2.29
CA GLY A 65 18.60 10.21 2.25
C GLY A 65 18.73 11.67 2.70
N PRO A 66 19.96 12.24 2.66
CA PRO A 66 20.19 13.63 3.04
C PRO A 66 19.62 14.61 2.02
N LYS A 67 19.19 15.79 2.48
CA LYS A 67 18.96 16.93 1.58
C LYS A 67 20.31 17.43 1.09
N THR A 68 20.45 17.60 -0.22
CA THR A 68 21.65 18.13 -0.86
C THR A 68 21.34 19.50 -1.42
N GLU A 69 22.20 20.46 -1.15
CA GLU A 69 22.09 21.80 -1.72
C GLU A 69 22.55 21.77 -3.18
N ILE A 70 21.77 22.42 -4.06
CA ILE A 70 22.12 22.61 -5.46
C ILE A 70 21.89 24.07 -5.86
N THR A 71 22.51 24.48 -6.97
CA THR A 71 22.25 25.80 -7.55
C THR A 71 20.98 25.77 -8.41
N ARG A 72 20.42 26.95 -8.69
CA ARG A 72 19.26 27.07 -9.58
C ARG A 72 19.62 26.66 -11.01
N GLU A 73 20.84 26.92 -11.43
CA GLU A 73 21.38 26.52 -12.72
C GLU A 73 21.43 24.98 -12.83
N ASP A 74 21.95 24.29 -11.81
CA ASP A 74 21.98 22.81 -11.79
C ASP A 74 20.57 22.21 -11.86
N LEU A 75 19.62 22.80 -11.13
CA LEU A 75 18.23 22.37 -11.19
C LEU A 75 17.67 22.47 -12.62
N LEU A 76 17.86 23.59 -13.29
CA LEU A 76 17.30 23.84 -14.63
C LEU A 76 17.95 22.99 -15.72
N GLU A 77 19.24 22.67 -15.55
CA GLU A 77 19.99 21.86 -16.53
C GLU A 77 19.73 20.36 -16.36
N ASN A 78 19.64 19.88 -15.12
CA ASN A 78 19.75 18.45 -14.82
C ASN A 78 18.45 17.80 -14.30
N TYR A 79 17.39 18.59 -14.08
CA TYR A 79 16.14 18.11 -13.51
C TYR A 79 14.93 18.57 -14.33
N LEU A 80 13.98 17.66 -14.53
CA LEU A 80 12.73 17.92 -15.26
C LEU A 80 11.57 18.01 -14.27
N PRO A 81 10.73 19.07 -14.32
CA PRO A 81 9.56 19.15 -13.46
C PRO A 81 8.54 18.06 -13.82
N GLU A 82 7.96 17.42 -12.81
CA GLU A 82 6.98 16.35 -12.97
C GLU A 82 5.61 16.80 -12.45
N PRO A 83 4.86 17.67 -13.15
CA PRO A 83 3.59 18.22 -12.64
C PRO A 83 2.50 17.16 -12.42
N GLN A 84 2.54 16.07 -13.19
CA GLN A 84 1.72 14.87 -12.98
C GLN A 84 2.06 14.10 -11.70
N LYS A 85 3.32 14.16 -11.23
CA LYS A 85 3.68 13.71 -9.88
C LYS A 85 3.41 14.84 -8.91
N THR A 86 2.15 14.93 -8.52
CA THR A 86 1.83 15.64 -7.30
C THR A 86 2.57 14.92 -6.17
N LEU A 87 3.50 15.59 -5.47
CA LEU A 87 3.81 15.20 -4.10
C LEU A 87 2.45 15.05 -3.45
N SER A 88 2.03 13.83 -3.15
CA SER A 88 0.73 13.62 -2.55
C SER A 88 0.65 14.62 -1.41
N ARG A 89 -0.38 15.47 -1.47
CA ARG A 89 -0.58 16.68 -0.65
C ARG A 89 -0.33 16.41 0.85
N THR A 90 -0.39 15.13 1.22
CA THR A 90 0.12 14.50 2.44
C THR A 90 1.53 14.94 2.84
N MET A 91 2.61 14.74 2.06
CA MET A 91 3.99 14.93 2.60
C MET A 91 4.37 16.37 2.97
N ALA A 92 3.87 17.39 2.25
CA ALA A 92 4.09 18.79 2.60
C ALA A 92 3.19 19.27 3.77
N SER A 93 2.20 18.48 4.17
CA SER A 93 1.24 18.78 5.23
C SER A 93 1.26 17.81 6.41
N LEU A 94 2.10 16.76 6.37
CA LEU A 94 2.20 15.80 7.47
C LEU A 94 2.72 16.50 8.71
N SER A 95 1.91 16.49 9.74
CA SER A 95 2.33 16.90 11.07
C SER A 95 3.49 16.00 11.54
N PRO A 96 4.30 16.45 12.51
CA PRO A 96 5.29 15.58 13.16
C PRO A 96 4.70 14.25 13.65
N THR A 97 3.44 14.29 14.12
CA THR A 97 2.67 13.11 14.53
C THR A 97 2.43 12.14 13.38
N ASP A 98 2.04 12.62 12.20
CA ASP A 98 1.82 11.76 11.03
C ASP A 98 3.12 11.07 10.58
N LEU A 99 4.24 11.79 10.64
CA LEU A 99 5.55 11.21 10.35
C LEU A 99 5.94 10.12 11.37
N GLU A 100 5.58 10.29 12.63
CA GLU A 100 5.80 9.28 13.67
C GLU A 100 4.96 8.03 13.45
N ILE A 101 3.67 8.20 13.11
CA ILE A 101 2.76 7.11 12.72
C ILE A 101 3.37 6.32 11.56
N GLN A 102 3.77 7.00 10.48
CA GLN A 102 4.34 6.35 9.30
C GLN A 102 5.64 5.59 9.62
N LYS A 103 6.54 6.19 10.40
CA LYS A 103 7.79 5.53 10.84
C LYS A 103 7.51 4.27 11.66
N ALA A 104 6.55 4.35 12.58
CA ALA A 104 6.14 3.23 13.41
C ALA A 104 5.55 2.10 12.56
N VAL A 105 4.63 2.41 11.64
CA VAL A 105 4.06 1.44 10.69
C VAL A 105 5.14 0.79 9.82
N ALA A 106 6.06 1.58 9.25
CA ALA A 106 7.13 1.06 8.41
C ALA A 106 8.09 0.12 9.16
N ARG A 107 8.39 0.44 10.44
CA ARG A 107 9.17 -0.47 11.30
C ARG A 107 8.39 -1.74 11.60
N GLY A 108 7.10 -1.64 11.93
CA GLY A 108 6.21 -2.79 12.12
C GLY A 108 6.21 -3.73 10.91
N ASP A 109 6.03 -3.19 9.70
CA ASP A 109 6.05 -3.95 8.44
C ASP A 109 7.39 -4.68 8.24
N LYS A 110 8.49 -4.00 8.55
CA LYS A 110 9.85 -4.56 8.42
C LYS A 110 10.08 -5.72 9.38
N PHE A 111 9.63 -5.61 10.64
CA PHE A 111 9.75 -6.67 11.62
C PHE A 111 8.85 -7.86 11.29
N ARG A 112 7.60 -7.61 10.87
CA ARG A 112 6.67 -8.68 10.47
C ARG A 112 7.23 -9.50 9.31
N LYS A 113 7.79 -8.86 8.29
CA LYS A 113 8.45 -9.55 7.15
C LYS A 113 9.62 -10.44 7.56
N ARG A 114 10.21 -10.24 8.74
CA ARG A 114 11.28 -11.06 9.31
C ARG A 114 10.77 -12.16 10.24
N GLY A 115 9.46 -12.24 10.46
CA GLY A 115 8.84 -13.14 11.44
C GLY A 115 8.95 -12.65 12.89
N GLU A 116 9.42 -11.42 13.12
CA GLU A 116 9.56 -10.83 14.46
C GLU A 116 8.22 -10.25 14.94
N SER A 117 7.21 -11.13 15.08
CA SER A 117 5.80 -10.74 15.24
C SER A 117 5.52 -9.89 16.48
N PHE A 118 6.17 -10.16 17.62
CA PHE A 118 6.03 -9.35 18.84
C PHE A 118 6.62 -7.94 18.70
N THR A 119 7.79 -7.82 18.07
CA THR A 119 8.43 -6.52 17.81
C THR A 119 7.61 -5.71 16.79
N ALA A 120 7.03 -6.39 15.80
CA ALA A 120 6.11 -5.77 14.85
C ALA A 120 4.87 -5.22 15.55
N GLU A 121 4.21 -6.02 16.40
CA GLU A 121 3.06 -5.58 17.22
C GLU A 121 3.41 -4.34 18.04
N PHE A 122 4.58 -4.31 18.68
CA PHE A 122 5.02 -3.17 19.49
C PHE A 122 5.13 -1.88 18.65
N GLU A 123 5.72 -1.95 17.46
CA GLU A 123 5.82 -0.79 16.57
C GLU A 123 4.46 -0.35 16.03
N TYR A 124 3.58 -1.27 15.65
CA TYR A 124 2.22 -0.89 15.26
C TYR A 124 1.43 -0.27 16.41
N LYS A 125 1.59 -0.74 17.65
CA LYS A 125 0.95 -0.14 18.83
C LYS A 125 1.36 1.31 19.04
N LYS A 126 2.61 1.69 18.73
CA LYS A 126 3.03 3.11 18.76
C LYS A 126 2.25 3.94 17.74
N ALA A 127 2.04 3.43 16.53
CA ALA A 127 1.21 4.11 15.54
C ALA A 127 -0.23 4.25 16.03
N LEU A 128 -0.80 3.18 16.60
CA LEU A 128 -2.18 3.18 17.13
C LEU A 128 -2.39 4.06 18.37
N GLN A 129 -1.33 4.35 19.13
CA GLN A 129 -1.40 5.32 20.23
C GLN A 129 -1.61 6.76 19.72
N LEU A 130 -1.13 7.06 18.52
CA LEU A 130 -1.25 8.37 17.89
C LEU A 130 -2.50 8.46 17.01
N ASP A 131 -2.82 7.37 16.31
CA ASP A 131 -4.01 7.24 15.47
C ASP A 131 -4.59 5.82 15.62
N MET A 132 -5.60 5.68 16.49
CA MET A 132 -6.29 4.40 16.73
C MET A 132 -6.99 3.86 15.46
N GLY A 133 -7.36 4.74 14.53
CA GLY A 133 -8.02 4.41 13.27
C GLY A 133 -7.05 4.04 12.15
N ASN A 134 -5.74 4.04 12.41
CA ASN A 134 -4.76 3.80 11.36
C ASN A 134 -4.96 2.42 10.72
N VAL A 135 -5.41 2.41 9.47
CA VAL A 135 -5.80 1.20 8.73
C VAL A 135 -4.63 0.21 8.68
N ARG A 136 -3.46 0.68 8.24
CA ARG A 136 -2.28 -0.16 8.03
C ARG A 136 -1.73 -0.75 9.33
N ALA A 137 -1.73 0.02 10.42
CA ALA A 137 -1.31 -0.47 11.73
C ALA A 137 -2.30 -1.51 12.30
N ASN A 138 -3.61 -1.29 12.17
CA ASN A 138 -4.62 -2.27 12.59
C ASN A 138 -4.47 -3.59 11.79
N PHE A 139 -4.28 -3.52 10.47
CA PHE A 139 -3.97 -4.70 9.65
C PHE A 139 -2.70 -5.41 10.13
N GLY A 140 -1.64 -4.66 10.37
CA GLY A 140 -0.36 -5.18 10.84
C GLY A 140 -0.50 -5.98 12.14
N ILE A 141 -1.21 -5.44 13.12
CA ILE A 141 -1.48 -6.15 14.39
C ILE A 141 -2.32 -7.40 14.16
N GLY A 142 -3.37 -7.32 13.34
CA GLY A 142 -4.22 -8.47 13.05
C GLY A 142 -3.44 -9.61 12.42
N LEU A 143 -2.55 -9.31 11.47
CA LEU A 143 -1.63 -10.30 10.89
C LEU A 143 -0.69 -10.89 11.95
N CYS A 144 -0.15 -10.07 12.85
CA CYS A 144 0.68 -10.56 13.96
C CYS A 144 -0.08 -11.50 14.91
N TYR A 145 -1.38 -11.27 15.17
CA TYR A 145 -2.20 -12.19 15.97
C TYR A 145 -2.49 -13.48 15.21
N ILE A 146 -2.80 -13.39 13.91
CA ILE A 146 -3.02 -14.56 13.05
C ILE A 146 -1.77 -15.44 12.99
N GLU A 147 -0.60 -14.85 12.76
CA GLU A 147 0.70 -15.55 12.69
C GLU A 147 1.02 -16.32 13.98
N ARG A 148 0.57 -15.81 15.13
CA ARG A 148 0.74 -16.45 16.44
C ARG A 148 -0.41 -17.39 16.84
N GLY A 149 -1.45 -17.50 16.03
CA GLY A 149 -2.63 -18.32 16.34
C GLY A 149 -3.54 -17.70 17.43
N GLU A 150 -3.38 -16.42 17.75
CA GLU A 150 -4.17 -15.69 18.74
C GLU A 150 -5.52 -15.27 18.13
N ARG A 151 -6.38 -16.27 17.84
CA ARG A 151 -7.62 -16.09 17.06
C ARG A 151 -8.61 -15.11 17.67
N GLU A 152 -8.76 -15.10 18.99
CA GLU A 152 -9.66 -14.18 19.70
C GLU A 152 -9.27 -12.73 19.44
N LYS A 153 -7.99 -12.39 19.66
CA LYS A 153 -7.48 -11.04 19.40
C LYS A 153 -7.49 -10.68 17.92
N ALA A 154 -7.24 -11.64 17.03
CA ALA A 154 -7.40 -11.41 15.60
C ALA A 154 -8.86 -11.08 15.23
N GLY A 155 -9.83 -11.71 15.90
CA GLY A 155 -11.26 -11.40 15.79
C GLY A 155 -11.57 -9.96 16.22
N GLU A 156 -11.06 -9.52 17.37
CA GLU A 156 -11.22 -8.13 17.84
C GLU A 156 -10.63 -7.09 16.88
N VAL A 157 -9.50 -7.42 16.22
CA VAL A 157 -8.92 -6.56 15.18
C VAL A 157 -9.80 -6.54 13.94
N PHE A 158 -10.30 -7.70 13.52
CA PHE A 158 -11.21 -7.80 12.38
C PHE A 158 -12.47 -6.95 12.60
N GLU A 159 -13.11 -7.04 13.77
CA GLU A 159 -14.29 -6.24 14.11
C GLU A 159 -14.04 -4.74 14.01
N ARG A 160 -12.86 -4.28 14.43
CA ARG A 160 -12.45 -2.88 14.24
C ARG A 160 -12.25 -2.54 12.76
N LEU A 161 -11.54 -3.38 12.01
CA LEU A 161 -11.24 -3.13 10.59
C LEU A 161 -12.50 -3.07 9.74
N VAL A 162 -13.50 -3.92 9.98
CA VAL A 162 -14.75 -3.90 9.21
C VAL A 162 -15.60 -2.65 9.48
N GLN A 163 -15.39 -1.96 10.59
CA GLN A 163 -16.05 -0.70 10.94
C GLN A 163 -15.32 0.54 10.39
N LEU A 164 -14.08 0.39 9.89
CA LEU A 164 -13.31 1.49 9.33
C LEU A 164 -13.59 1.61 7.84
N ASP A 165 -14.45 2.54 7.42
CA ASP A 165 -14.72 2.79 6.00
C ASP A 165 -13.44 3.11 5.22
N ALA A 166 -12.51 3.87 5.83
CA ALA A 166 -11.20 4.16 5.26
C ALA A 166 -10.36 2.91 4.98
N ALA A 167 -10.61 1.81 5.70
CA ALA A 167 -9.94 0.55 5.40
C ALA A 167 -10.25 0.17 3.97
N PHE A 168 -11.49 0.31 3.54
CA PHE A 168 -12.03 -0.22 2.30
C PHE A 168 -11.77 0.67 1.06
N GLU A 169 -10.98 1.73 1.21
CA GLU A 169 -10.61 2.62 0.10
C GLU A 169 -9.62 1.98 -0.89
N ASP A 170 -9.61 2.50 -2.12
CA ASP A 170 -8.80 1.99 -3.23
C ASP A 170 -7.30 1.87 -2.91
N GLU A 171 -6.75 2.80 -2.12
CA GLU A 171 -5.35 2.81 -1.70
C GLU A 171 -4.99 1.58 -0.84
N HIS A 172 -5.93 1.07 -0.07
CA HIS A 172 -5.72 -0.01 0.87
C HIS A 172 -6.07 -1.39 0.30
N LYS A 173 -6.64 -1.50 -0.90
CA LYS A 173 -7.07 -2.75 -1.57
C LYS A 173 -6.07 -3.92 -1.45
N HIS A 174 -4.77 -3.63 -1.56
CA HIS A 174 -3.72 -4.64 -1.46
C HIS A 174 -3.62 -5.31 -0.08
N LEU A 175 -3.95 -4.59 1.00
CA LEU A 175 -3.97 -5.11 2.37
C LEU A 175 -5.08 -6.15 2.55
N PHE A 176 -6.17 -6.03 1.78
CA PHE A 176 -7.32 -6.93 1.86
C PHE A 176 -7.01 -8.34 1.44
N ASN A 177 -6.36 -8.48 0.29
CA ASN A 177 -6.04 -9.81 -0.20
C ASN A 177 -5.13 -10.58 0.78
N GLU A 178 -4.13 -9.92 1.36
CA GLU A 178 -3.24 -10.55 2.34
C GLU A 178 -3.98 -10.94 3.62
N PHE A 179 -4.84 -10.06 4.14
CA PHE A 179 -5.58 -10.30 5.39
C PHE A 179 -6.60 -11.42 5.24
N GLY A 180 -7.42 -11.41 4.18
CA GLY A 180 -8.40 -12.45 3.91
C GLY A 180 -7.75 -13.83 3.70
N ILE A 181 -6.61 -13.88 3.01
CA ILE A 181 -5.86 -15.13 2.83
C ILE A 181 -5.35 -15.65 4.17
N SER A 182 -4.88 -14.74 5.02
CA SER A 182 -4.36 -15.06 6.35
C SER A 182 -5.47 -15.58 7.28
N LEU A 183 -6.64 -14.93 7.30
CA LEU A 183 -7.83 -15.40 8.03
C LEU A 183 -8.23 -16.81 7.61
N ARG A 184 -8.34 -17.06 6.30
CA ARG A 184 -8.68 -18.39 5.77
C ARG A 184 -7.65 -19.44 6.22
N LYS A 185 -6.36 -19.16 6.03
CA LYS A 185 -5.28 -20.09 6.43
C LYS A 185 -5.26 -20.35 7.94
N ALA A 186 -5.71 -19.39 8.74
CA ALA A 186 -5.81 -19.53 10.19
C ALA A 186 -7.03 -20.35 10.65
N GLY A 187 -7.91 -20.76 9.74
CA GLY A 187 -9.17 -21.46 10.06
C GLY A 187 -10.32 -20.51 10.44
N MET A 188 -10.12 -19.20 10.34
CA MET A 188 -11.12 -18.16 10.63
C MET A 188 -12.01 -17.94 9.40
N HIS A 189 -12.70 -18.99 8.96
CA HIS A 189 -13.37 -19.01 7.66
C HIS A 189 -14.57 -18.06 7.59
N ASP A 190 -15.32 -17.92 8.68
CA ASP A 190 -16.46 -16.99 8.74
C ASP A 190 -15.98 -15.54 8.59
N GLN A 191 -14.98 -15.15 9.37
CA GLN A 191 -14.38 -13.82 9.24
C GLN A 191 -13.80 -13.61 7.85
N ALA A 192 -13.16 -14.62 7.25
CA ALA A 192 -12.63 -14.50 5.88
C ALA A 192 -13.75 -14.27 4.85
N LEU A 193 -14.89 -14.96 4.96
CA LEU A 193 -16.02 -14.78 4.06
C LEU A 193 -16.66 -13.40 4.22
N ASP A 194 -16.92 -12.96 5.44
CA ASP A 194 -17.46 -11.62 5.74
C ASP A 194 -16.52 -10.53 5.21
N TYR A 195 -15.21 -10.74 5.40
CA TYR A 195 -14.18 -9.84 4.92
C TYR A 195 -14.18 -9.70 3.40
N TYR A 196 -14.18 -10.82 2.67
CA TYR A 196 -14.23 -10.79 1.21
C TYR A 196 -15.55 -10.24 0.67
N GLN A 197 -16.66 -10.49 1.38
CA GLN A 197 -17.96 -9.93 1.01
C GLN A 197 -17.93 -8.40 1.06
N ARG A 198 -17.34 -7.82 2.12
CA ARG A 198 -17.17 -6.37 2.20
C ARG A 198 -16.22 -5.83 1.12
N ALA A 199 -15.12 -6.53 0.83
CA ALA A 199 -14.23 -6.17 -0.28
C ALA A 199 -14.95 -6.17 -1.64
N LEU A 200 -15.87 -7.13 -1.86
CA LEU A 200 -16.64 -7.27 -3.08
C LEU A 200 -17.65 -6.13 -3.27
N GLU A 201 -18.20 -5.56 -2.20
CA GLU A 201 -19.08 -4.39 -2.28
C GLU A 201 -18.39 -3.18 -2.94
N LEU A 202 -17.07 -3.08 -2.81
CA LEU A 202 -16.27 -1.97 -3.32
C LEU A 202 -15.65 -2.27 -4.68
N SER A 203 -15.36 -3.55 -4.93
CA SER A 203 -14.78 -4.05 -6.18
C SER A 203 -15.66 -5.15 -6.77
N PRO A 204 -16.88 -4.84 -7.22
CA PRO A 204 -17.87 -5.84 -7.65
C PRO A 204 -17.47 -6.62 -8.90
N GLN A 205 -16.43 -6.18 -9.60
CA GLN A 205 -15.91 -6.81 -10.82
C GLN A 205 -14.62 -7.61 -10.58
N ASP A 206 -14.14 -7.73 -9.34
CA ASP A 206 -12.95 -8.52 -9.04
C ASP A 206 -13.29 -10.01 -8.90
N GLU A 207 -12.96 -10.78 -9.94
CA GLU A 207 -13.18 -12.22 -9.97
C GLU A 207 -12.36 -12.98 -8.92
N ASN A 208 -11.22 -12.43 -8.48
CA ASN A 208 -10.35 -13.07 -7.50
C ASN A 208 -10.99 -13.11 -6.12
N LEU A 209 -11.83 -12.11 -5.79
CA LEU A 209 -12.61 -12.12 -4.56
C LEU A 209 -13.57 -13.31 -4.52
N HIS A 210 -14.31 -13.54 -5.62
CA HIS A 210 -15.16 -14.72 -5.74
C HIS A 210 -14.35 -16.03 -5.67
N TYR A 211 -13.20 -16.11 -6.34
CA TYR A 211 -12.32 -17.28 -6.24
C TYR A 211 -11.85 -17.53 -4.80
N ASN A 212 -11.45 -16.49 -4.07
CA ASN A 212 -11.01 -16.59 -2.68
C ASN A 212 -12.15 -16.95 -1.71
N MET A 213 -13.37 -16.40 -1.92
CA MET A 213 -14.57 -16.80 -1.18
C MET A 213 -14.90 -18.28 -1.41
N ALA A 214 -14.75 -18.78 -2.64
CA ALA A 214 -14.96 -20.20 -2.92
C ALA A 214 -14.01 -21.11 -2.14
N ARG A 215 -12.73 -20.70 -2.03
CA ARG A 215 -11.74 -21.44 -1.23
C ARG A 215 -12.09 -21.42 0.25
N ALA A 216 -12.45 -20.25 0.79
CA ALA A 216 -12.86 -20.12 2.19
C ALA A 216 -14.11 -20.94 2.50
N ALA A 217 -15.11 -20.93 1.62
CA ALA A 217 -16.33 -21.72 1.76
C ALA A 217 -16.05 -23.23 1.75
N LEU A 218 -15.17 -23.70 0.87
CA LEU A 218 -14.78 -25.11 0.87
C LEU A 218 -14.03 -25.50 2.15
N ASP A 219 -13.08 -24.67 2.60
CA ASP A 219 -12.32 -24.93 3.83
C ASP A 219 -13.23 -24.94 5.07
N LYS A 220 -14.32 -24.16 5.04
CA LYS A 220 -15.41 -24.19 6.03
C LYS A 220 -16.26 -25.47 5.98
N GLY A 221 -16.18 -26.23 4.90
CA GLY A 221 -17.01 -27.41 4.66
C GLY A 221 -18.32 -27.14 3.93
N ASP A 222 -18.45 -26.00 3.25
CA ASP A 222 -19.61 -25.62 2.44
C ASP A 222 -19.28 -25.67 0.93
N PRO A 223 -19.31 -26.86 0.29
CA PRO A 223 -19.05 -27.00 -1.13
C PRO A 223 -20.12 -26.37 -2.02
N GLN A 224 -21.36 -26.18 -1.52
CA GLN A 224 -22.42 -25.56 -2.30
C GLN A 224 -22.16 -24.06 -2.48
N SER A 225 -21.80 -23.36 -1.39
CA SER A 225 -21.38 -21.97 -1.47
C SER A 225 -20.12 -21.81 -2.32
N ALA A 226 -19.14 -22.72 -2.18
CA ALA A 226 -17.95 -22.72 -3.03
C ALA A 226 -18.29 -22.78 -4.53
N ALA A 227 -19.21 -23.66 -4.94
CA ALA A 227 -19.65 -23.76 -6.33
C ALA A 227 -20.36 -22.49 -6.85
N ARG A 228 -21.16 -21.83 -6.00
CA ARG A 228 -21.81 -20.55 -6.36
C ARG A 228 -20.78 -19.46 -6.63
N HIS A 229 -19.78 -19.32 -5.75
CA HIS A 229 -18.72 -18.33 -5.93
C HIS A 229 -17.82 -18.64 -7.14
N LEU A 230 -17.50 -19.91 -7.41
CA LEU A 230 -16.78 -20.28 -8.64
C LEU A 230 -17.56 -19.95 -9.91
N THR A 231 -18.89 -20.13 -9.88
CA THR A 231 -19.75 -19.74 -11.00
C THR A 231 -19.72 -18.23 -11.22
N ALA A 232 -19.80 -17.44 -10.14
CA ALA A 232 -19.70 -15.98 -10.23
C ALA A 232 -18.31 -15.52 -10.75
N CYS A 233 -17.23 -16.12 -10.24
CA CYS A 233 -15.87 -15.90 -10.73
C CYS A 233 -15.75 -16.15 -12.24
N LEU A 234 -16.20 -17.31 -12.72
CA LEU A 234 -16.14 -17.67 -14.14
C LEU A 234 -17.11 -16.88 -15.02
N LYS A 235 -18.16 -16.28 -14.45
CA LYS A 235 -19.03 -15.34 -15.16
C LYS A 235 -18.32 -14.02 -15.44
N LEU A 236 -17.52 -13.52 -14.49
CA LEU A 236 -16.71 -12.31 -14.65
C LEU A 236 -15.51 -12.57 -15.57
N ASN A 237 -14.79 -13.66 -15.32
CA ASN A 237 -13.63 -14.07 -16.10
C ASN A 237 -13.75 -15.55 -16.51
N PRO A 238 -14.30 -15.83 -17.70
CA PRO A 238 -14.43 -17.20 -18.19
C PRO A 238 -13.09 -17.93 -18.32
N GLN A 239 -11.97 -17.21 -18.47
CA GLN A 239 -10.63 -17.79 -18.69
C GLN A 239 -9.84 -18.04 -17.40
N HIS A 240 -10.41 -17.78 -16.21
CA HIS A 240 -9.73 -18.02 -14.94
C HIS A 240 -9.43 -19.52 -14.74
N GLU A 241 -8.18 -19.90 -14.98
CA GLU A 241 -7.78 -21.31 -15.05
C GLU A 241 -7.96 -22.04 -13.71
N GLU A 242 -7.57 -21.38 -12.62
CA GLU A 242 -7.62 -21.93 -11.27
C GLU A 242 -9.08 -22.19 -10.86
N ALA A 243 -9.99 -21.27 -11.15
CA ALA A 243 -11.41 -21.47 -10.90
C ALA A 243 -11.97 -22.65 -11.70
N ARG A 244 -11.60 -22.81 -12.97
CA ARG A 244 -12.01 -23.98 -13.78
C ARG A 244 -11.51 -25.30 -13.21
N ARG A 245 -10.22 -25.35 -12.82
CA ARG A 245 -9.62 -26.54 -12.16
C ARG A 245 -10.33 -26.84 -10.84
N PHE A 246 -10.72 -25.79 -10.11
CA PHE A 246 -11.42 -25.94 -8.85
C PHE A 246 -12.84 -26.50 -9.02
N VAL A 247 -13.57 -26.06 -10.05
CA VAL A 247 -14.88 -26.66 -10.41
C VAL A 247 -14.74 -28.15 -10.72
N GLU A 248 -13.74 -28.54 -11.50
CA GLU A 248 -13.47 -29.95 -11.83
C GLU A 248 -13.17 -30.78 -10.58
N TYR A 249 -12.38 -30.23 -9.65
CA TYR A 249 -12.11 -30.86 -8.36
C TYR A 249 -13.41 -31.11 -7.56
N LEU A 250 -14.29 -30.12 -7.46
CA LEU A 250 -15.56 -30.27 -6.73
C LEU A 250 -16.46 -31.33 -7.36
N LYS A 251 -16.55 -31.37 -8.70
CA LYS A 251 -17.33 -32.40 -9.42
C LYS A 251 -16.83 -33.80 -9.10
N ARG A 252 -15.51 -34.03 -9.23
CA ARG A 252 -14.91 -35.35 -8.91
C ARG A 252 -15.18 -35.79 -7.48
N LYS A 253 -15.08 -34.87 -6.52
CA LYS A 253 -15.34 -35.16 -5.10
C LYS A 253 -16.81 -35.51 -4.85
N GLN A 254 -17.74 -34.86 -5.56
CA GLN A 254 -19.17 -35.16 -5.47
C GLN A 254 -19.51 -36.54 -6.07
N TYR A 255 -18.87 -36.93 -7.18
CA TYR A 255 -19.04 -38.25 -7.79
C TYR A 255 -18.44 -39.40 -6.96
N ASN A 256 -17.33 -39.15 -6.26
CA ASN A 256 -16.66 -40.18 -5.45
C ASN A 256 -17.22 -40.34 -4.03
N GLY A 257 -18.16 -39.47 -3.63
CA GLY A 257 -18.81 -39.49 -2.31
C GLY A 257 -20.27 -39.97 -2.33
N ALA A 258 -20.79 -40.37 -3.48
CA ALA A 258 -22.10 -41.00 -3.69
C ALA A 258 -21.94 -42.50 -3.96
#